data_AF-O49219-F1
#
_entry.id   AF-O49219-F1
#
_cell.length_a   1.000
_cell.length_b   1.000
_cell.length_c   1.000
_cell.angle_alpha   90.00
_cell.angle_beta   90.00
_cell.angle_gamma   90.00
#
_symmetry.space_group_name_H-M   'P 1'
#
loop_
_entity.id
_entity.type
_entity.pdbx_description
1 polymer ?
#
loop_
_entity_poly.entity_id
_entity_poly.type
_entity_poly.pdbx_seq_one_letter_code
_entity_poly.pdbx_strand_id
1 'polypeptide(L)' 'EVERRIVSQLLTLIDGLKSRAHVIVMGTTNRPNSIDPALRRFGRFDREIDIGVPDEVGHLEVLRIHTKNMKLAEDVELEQ' A
#
# COMPACT_ATOMS: atom_id res chain seq x y z
N GLU A 1 15.62 -13.20 18.21
CA GLU A 1 16.21 -12.06 18.97
C GLU A 1 16.57 -10.89 18.08
N VAL A 2 17.27 -11.12 16.96
CA VAL A 2 17.63 -10.08 15.98
C VAL A 2 16.41 -9.35 15.41
N GLU A 3 15.34 -10.04 15.02
CA GLU A 3 14.10 -9.41 14.52
C GLU A 3 13.48 -8.44 15.54
N ARG A 4 13.36 -8.85 16.81
CA ARG A 4 12.83 -7.97 17.87
C ARG A 4 13.67 -6.71 18.04
N ARG A 5 15.00 -6.82 17.91
CA ARG A 5 15.93 -5.69 17.96
C ARG A 5 15.76 -4.74 16.76
N ILE A 6 15.52 -5.29 15.56
CA ILE A 6 15.28 -4.48 14.36
C ILE A 6 13.94 -3.74 14.48
N VAL A 7 12.90 -4.42 14.96
CA VAL A 7 11.58 -3.80 15.18
C VAL A 7 11.67 -2.66 16.21
N SER A 8 12.36 -2.87 17.32
CA SER A 8 12.53 -1.81 18.33
C SER A 8 13.31 -0.60 17.80
N GLN A 9 14.36 -0.82 17.01
CA GLN A 9 15.11 0.26 16.36
C GLN A 9 14.25 1.05 15.36
N LEU A 10 13.46 0.36 14.53
CA LEU A 10 12.56 1.00 13.59
C LEU A 10 11.52 1.87 14.31
N LEU A 11 10.96 1.38 15.43
CA LEU A 11 10.01 2.14 16.25
C LEU A 11 10.63 3.43 16.79
N THR A 12 11.86 3.36 17.32
CA THR A 12 12.59 4.54 17.82
C THR A 12 12.82 5.57 16.70
N LEU A 13 13.14 5.12 15.49
CA LEU A 13 13.33 6.02 14.35
C LEU A 13 12.00 6.69 13.94
N ILE A 14 10.90 5.94 13.84
CA ILE A 14 9.57 6.47 13.50
C ILE A 14 9.10 7.50 14.54
N ASP A 15 9.26 7.21 15.83
CA ASP A 15 8.88 8.15 16.88
C ASP A 15 9.75 9.43 16.84
N GLY A 16 11.03 9.32 16.46
CA GLY A 16 11.92 10.46 16.24
C GLY A 16 11.55 11.33 15.03
N LEU A 17 10.93 10.77 13.99
CA LEU A 17 10.52 11.48 12.78
C LEU A 17 9.36 12.46 13.01
N LYS A 18 8.54 12.26 14.05
CA LYS A 18 7.44 13.20 14.41
C LYS A 18 7.92 14.62 14.66
N SER A 19 9.19 14.80 15.04
CA SER A 19 9.82 16.12 15.22
C SER A 19 10.19 16.82 13.90
N ARG A 20 10.17 16.11 12.76
CA ARG A 20 10.55 16.62 11.44
C ARG A 20 9.29 16.75 10.56
N ALA A 21 8.86 17.98 10.29
CA ALA A 21 7.53 18.29 9.75
C ALA A 21 7.21 17.81 8.30
N HIS A 22 8.07 17.02 7.65
CA HIS A 22 7.95 16.73 6.21
C HIS A 22 8.26 15.28 5.82
N VAL A 23 8.15 14.31 6.73
CA VAL A 23 8.40 12.89 6.42
C VAL A 23 7.11 12.09 6.59
N ILE A 24 6.72 11.37 5.53
CA ILE A 24 5.64 10.38 5.54
C ILE A 24 6.27 9.00 5.43
N VAL A 25 5.82 8.07 6.27
CA VAL A 25 6.26 6.67 6.24
C VAL A 25 5.10 5.82 5.72
N MET A 26 5.34 5.06 4.66
CA MET A 26 4.37 4.12 4.08
C MET A 26 4.96 2.71 4.09
N GLY A 27 4.17 1.73 4.50
CA GLY A 27 4.53 0.32 4.49
C GLY A 27 3.49 -0.49 3.73
N THR A 28 3.92 -1.58 3.09
CA THR A 28 3.06 -2.50 2.34
C THR A 28 3.22 -3.92 2.89
N THR A 29 2.12 -4.65 3.09
CA THR A 29 2.16 -6.04 3.51
C THR A 29 1.00 -6.82 2.89
N ASN A 30 1.26 -8.08 2.54
CA ASN A 30 0.20 -9.04 2.18
C ASN A 30 -0.23 -9.88 3.40
N ARG A 31 0.35 -9.61 4.58
CA ARG A 31 0.11 -10.33 5.84
C ARG A 31 -0.04 -9.35 7.00
N PRO A 32 -1.13 -8.56 7.07
CA PRO A 32 -1.34 -7.55 8.13
C PRO A 32 -1.36 -8.15 9.54
N ASN A 33 -1.80 -9.41 9.68
CA ASN A 33 -1.84 -10.12 10.95
C ASN A 33 -0.46 -10.59 11.45
N SER A 34 0.57 -10.53 10.60
CA SER A 34 1.95 -10.86 10.98
C SER A 34 2.75 -9.63 11.46
N ILE A 35 2.17 -8.42 11.38
CA ILE A 35 2.82 -7.19 11.84
C ILE A 35 2.75 -7.11 13.36
N ASP A 36 3.87 -6.73 13.98
CA ASP A 36 3.93 -6.45 15.43
C ASP A 36 2.89 -5.38 15.82
N PRO A 37 1.98 -5.65 16.77
CA PRO A 37 0.96 -4.69 17.20
C PRO A 37 1.52 -3.34 17.66
N ALA A 38 2.77 -3.27 18.13
CA ALA A 38 3.42 -2.02 18.50
C ALA A 38 3.60 -1.07 17.30
N LEU A 39 3.78 -1.60 16.08
CA LEU A 39 3.93 -0.81 14.86
C LEU A 39 2.60 -0.20 14.38
N ARG A 40 1.46 -0.80 14.74
CA ARG A 40 0.10 -0.40 14.33
C ARG A 40 -0.56 0.61 15.29
N ARG A 41 0.16 1.06 16.33
CA ARG A 41 -0.35 2.03 17.30
C ARG A 41 -0.31 3.45 16.76
N PHE A 42 -1.13 4.31 17.37
CA PHE A 42 -1.25 5.74 17.04
C PHE A 42 0.12 6.44 16.89
N GLY A 43 0.27 7.22 15.81
CA GLY A 43 1.49 7.92 15.44
C GLY A 43 2.60 7.05 14.84
N ARG A 44 2.31 5.81 14.43
CA ARG A 44 3.24 4.95 13.67
C ARG A 44 2.56 4.56 12.35
N PHE A 45 2.28 3.28 12.12
CA PHE A 45 1.36 2.86 11.05
C PHE A 45 -0.06 2.87 11.59
N ASP A 46 -0.57 4.05 11.90
CA ASP A 46 -1.91 4.25 12.49
C ASP A 46 -3.03 4.40 11.45
N ARG A 47 -2.67 4.52 10.17
CA ARG A 47 -3.57 4.46 9.02
C ARG A 47 -3.30 3.19 8.25
N GLU A 48 -4.36 2.41 8.05
CA GLU A 48 -4.36 1.22 7.23
C GLU A 48 -5.28 1.45 6.04
N ILE A 49 -4.79 1.11 4.85
CA ILE A 49 -5.54 1.17 3.61
C ILE A 49 -5.56 -0.26 3.09
N ASP A 50 -6.74 -0.87 3.09
CA ASP A 50 -6.93 -2.17 2.47
C ASP A 50 -7.05 -2.02 0.96
N ILE A 51 -6.33 -2.86 0.23
CA ILE A 51 -6.34 -2.87 -1.23
C ILE A 51 -6.94 -4.19 -1.67
N GLY A 52 -8.24 -4.15 -1.97
CA GLY A 52 -8.98 -5.29 -2.49
C GLY A 52 -8.71 -5.55 -3.96
N VAL A 53 -9.30 -6.65 -4.47
CA VAL A 53 -9.38 -6.92 -5.90
C VAL A 53 -10.34 -5.90 -6.52
N PRO A 54 -10.01 -5.29 -7.68
CA PRO A 54 -10.92 -4.38 -8.36
C PRO A 54 -12.24 -5.07 -8.72
N ASP A 55 -13.32 -4.29 -8.76
CA ASP A 55 -14.59 -4.73 -9.29
C ASP A 55 -14.60 -4.65 -10.84
N GLU A 56 -15.73 -4.92 -11.47
CA GLU A 56 -15.87 -4.87 -12.93
C GLU A 56 -15.48 -3.50 -13.50
N VAL A 57 -15.87 -2.42 -12.80
CA VAL A 57 -15.52 -1.04 -13.18
C VAL A 57 -14.01 -0.83 -13.08
N GLY A 58 -13.39 -1.23 -11.97
CA GLY A 58 -11.95 -1.11 -11.77
C GLY A 58 -11.15 -1.97 -12.74
N HIS A 59 -11.63 -3.17 -13.10
CA HIS A 59 -11.02 -3.99 -14.14
C HIS A 59 -11.06 -3.30 -15.51
N LEU A 60 -12.19 -2.70 -15.88
CA LEU A 60 -12.32 -1.93 -17.12
C LEU A 60 -11.36 -0.72 -17.13
N GLU A 61 -11.23 -0.01 -16.01
CA GLU A 61 -10.29 1.13 -15.91
C GLU A 61 -8.84 0.68 -16.09
N VAL A 62 -8.43 -0.40 -15.42
CA VAL A 62 -7.09 -0.97 -15.58
C VAL A 62 -6.85 -1.37 -17.04
N LEU A 63 -7.82 -2.04 -17.66
CA LEU A 63 -7.74 -2.46 -19.06
C LEU A 63 -7.62 -1.24 -20.00
N ARG A 64 -8.42 -0.19 -19.78
CA ARG A 64 -8.36 1.06 -20.54
C ARG A 64 -7.01 1.77 -20.40
N ILE A 65 -6.44 1.83 -19.19
CA ILE A 65 -5.11 2.43 -18.96
C ILE A 65 -4.04 1.70 -19.79
N HIS A 66 -4.07 0.37 -19.77
CA HIS A 66 -3.08 -0.44 -20.48
C HIS A 66 -3.28 -0.43 -22.00
N THR A 67 -4.51 -0.30 -22.49
CA THR A 67 -4.84 -0.27 -23.92
C THR A 67 -4.83 1.12 -24.55
N LYS A 68 -4.74 2.19 -23.76
CA LYS A 68 -4.84 3.60 -24.20
C LYS A 68 -3.95 3.96 -25.39
N ASN A 69 -2.75 3.39 -25.49
CA ASN A 69 -1.77 3.69 -26.54
C ASN A 69 -1.56 2.51 -27.52
N MET A 70 -2.44 1.51 -27.48
CA MET A 70 -2.37 0.35 -28.36
C MET A 70 -3.27 0.55 -29.57
N LYS A 71 -2.84 0.07 -30.74
CA LYS A 71 -3.74 -0.10 -31.87
C LYS A 71 -4.60 -1.33 -31.61
N LEU A 72 -5.85 -1.11 -31.22
CA LEU A 72 -6.84 -2.16 -31.10
C LEU A 72 -7.43 -2.47 -32.48
N ALA A 73 -7.85 -3.71 -32.69
CA ALA A 73 -8.62 -4.08 -33.86
C ALA A 73 -10.06 -3.55 -33.73
N GLU A 74 -10.78 -3.43 -34.85
CA GLU A 74 -12.13 -2.81 -34.88
C GLU A 74 -13.18 -3.63 -34.12
N ASP A 75 -12.93 -4.92 -33.88
CA ASP A 75 -13.80 -5.87 -33.19
C ASP A 75 -13.50 -5.97 -31.67
N VAL A 76 -12.60 -5.15 -31.14
CA VAL A 76 -12.28 -5.14 -29.72
C VAL A 76 -13.24 -4.24 -28.95
N GLU A 77 -14.19 -4.86 -28.24
CA GLU A 77 -15.06 -4.19 -27.27
C GLU A 77 -14.48 -4.36 -25.86
N LEU A 78 -14.07 -3.26 -25.24
CA LEU A 78 -13.54 -3.27 -23.87
C LEU A 78 -14.65 -3.22 -22.82
N GLU A 79 -15.81 -2.67 -23.18
CA GLU A 79 -17.03 -2.63 -22.37
C GLU A 79 -17.92 -3.79 -22.79
N GLN A 80 -18.25 -4.68 -21.86
CA GLN A 80 -19.26 -5.72 -22.03
C GLN A 80 -20.59 -5.29 -21.40
#